data_AF-A0ABD6F2A9-F1
#
_entry.id   AF-A0ABD6F2A9-F1
#
_cell.length_a   1.000
_cell.length_b   1.000
_cell.length_c   1.000
_cell.angle_alpha   90.00
_cell.angle_beta   90.00
_cell.angle_gamma   90.00
#
_symmetry.space_group_name_H-M   'P 1'
#
loop_
_entity.id
_entity.type
_entity.pdbx_description
1 polymer ?
#
loop_
_entity_poly.entity_id
_entity_poly.type
_entity_poly.pdbx_seq_one_letter_code
_entity_poly.pdbx_strand_id
1 'polypeptide(L)'
;MASKRSGVSFSVVTLNCWALPFIWPLGSKDRKYRLLQLTKTINEDHYDVVTLQEIWSESDFEFLVSKLNENYPYTHYFHSGFTGSGVCVFSRHKIVSTLMHRYSLNGFAHHIHRGDWFGGKLVGMAEIIIEGYRISVLTTHLHAEYNRKNDLYLPHRVSQALELSQFVKHISRGSDATILTG
;
A
#
# COMPACT_ATOMS: atom_id res chain seq x y z
N MET A 1 3.40 -5.02 -43.92
CA MET A 1 2.62 -5.29 -42.70
C MET A 1 3.53 -5.03 -41.51
N ALA A 2 3.36 -3.91 -40.80
CA ALA A 2 4.12 -3.66 -39.58
C ALA A 2 3.61 -4.59 -38.48
N SER A 3 4.48 -5.45 -37.96
CA SER A 3 4.22 -6.22 -36.75
C SER A 3 3.85 -5.24 -35.63
N LYS A 4 2.59 -5.27 -35.17
CA LYS A 4 2.21 -4.65 -33.89
C LYS A 4 3.08 -5.33 -32.85
N ARG A 5 4.05 -4.60 -32.29
CA ARG A 5 4.72 -5.03 -31.06
C ARG A 5 3.61 -5.25 -30.03
N SER A 6 3.35 -6.50 -29.67
CA SER A 6 2.47 -6.87 -28.57
C SER A 6 3.16 -6.42 -27.28
N GLY A 7 2.82 -5.23 -26.80
CA GLY A 7 3.24 -4.76 -25.49
C GLY A 7 2.39 -5.41 -24.41
N VAL A 8 3.01 -5.74 -23.28
CA VAL A 8 2.28 -6.14 -22.07
C VAL A 8 1.66 -4.89 -21.47
N SER A 9 0.34 -4.88 -21.34
CA SER A 9 -0.38 -3.83 -20.60
C SER A 9 -0.44 -4.23 -19.14
N PHE A 10 -0.13 -3.29 -18.24
CA PHE A 10 -0.17 -3.53 -16.80
C PHE A 10 -0.75 -2.30 -16.10
N SER A 11 -1.81 -2.53 -15.32
CA SER A 11 -2.62 -1.49 -14.68
C SER A 11 -2.56 -1.62 -13.16
N VAL A 12 -2.25 -0.51 -12.49
CA VAL A 12 -2.12 -0.47 -11.03
C VAL A 12 -2.97 0.68 -10.49
N VAL A 13 -3.73 0.42 -9.44
CA VAL A 13 -4.46 1.44 -8.70
C VAL A 13 -3.98 1.51 -7.26
N THR A 14 -3.98 2.72 -6.71
CA THR A 14 -3.68 2.95 -5.30
C THR A 14 -4.74 3.81 -4.64
N LEU A 15 -5.08 3.47 -3.39
CA LEU A 15 -6.05 4.22 -2.62
C LEU A 15 -5.77 4.13 -1.12
N ASN A 16 -5.69 5.30 -0.47
CA ASN A 16 -5.83 5.38 0.97
C ASN A 16 -7.32 5.26 1.33
N CYS A 17 -7.65 4.21 2.07
CA CYS A 17 -9.04 3.84 2.36
C CYS A 17 -9.62 4.54 3.58
N TRP A 18 -8.81 5.24 4.38
CA TRP A 18 -9.20 5.84 5.65
C TRP A 18 -10.09 4.89 6.46
N ALA A 19 -9.60 3.69 6.82
CA ALA A 19 -10.39 2.65 7.48
C ALA A 19 -10.00 2.44 8.95
N LEU A 20 -10.08 3.51 9.74
CA LEU A 20 -9.82 3.47 11.19
C LEU A 20 -10.87 2.58 11.89
N PRO A 21 -10.45 1.62 12.73
CA PRO A 21 -11.30 0.56 13.25
C PRO A 21 -12.29 1.02 14.34
N PHE A 22 -12.05 2.19 14.92
CA PHE A 22 -12.89 2.76 15.98
C PHE A 22 -14.27 3.20 15.48
N ILE A 23 -15.19 3.42 16.41
CA ILE A 23 -16.52 3.98 16.13
C ILE A 23 -16.38 5.50 15.91
N TRP A 24 -17.19 6.05 15.01
CA TRP A 24 -17.30 7.50 14.82
C TRP A 24 -17.66 8.19 16.16
N PRO A 25 -17.01 9.31 16.54
CA PRO A 25 -16.13 10.16 15.74
C PRO A 25 -14.63 9.84 15.80
N LEU A 26 -14.22 8.81 16.55
CA LEU A 26 -12.80 8.47 16.71
C LEU A 26 -12.26 7.60 15.57
N GLY A 27 -13.14 6.88 14.88
CA GLY A 27 -12.79 6.13 13.67
C GLY A 27 -13.52 6.63 12.44
N SER A 28 -13.42 5.87 11.36
CA SER A 28 -13.85 6.36 10.06
C SER A 28 -15.35 6.18 9.85
N LYS A 29 -16.00 7.26 9.39
CA LYS A 29 -17.43 7.25 9.07
C LYS A 29 -17.73 6.23 7.96
N ASP A 30 -18.83 5.50 8.10
CA ASP A 30 -19.36 4.53 7.13
C ASP A 30 -18.35 3.49 6.64
N ARG A 31 -17.34 3.16 7.47
CA ARG A 31 -16.19 2.29 7.09
C ARG A 31 -16.60 1.03 6.35
N LYS A 32 -17.50 0.23 6.93
CA LYS A 32 -17.94 -1.05 6.34
C LYS A 32 -18.63 -0.86 4.99
N TYR A 33 -19.47 0.16 4.87
CA TYR A 33 -20.16 0.48 3.62
C TYR A 33 -19.17 0.92 2.53
N ARG A 34 -18.22 1.80 2.87
CA ARG A 34 -17.18 2.26 1.94
C ARG A 34 -16.28 1.12 1.47
N LEU A 35 -15.83 0.25 2.37
CA LEU A 35 -15.03 -0.93 2.01
C LEU A 35 -15.82 -1.89 1.11
N LEU A 36 -17.10 -2.12 1.39
CA LEU A 36 -17.95 -2.92 0.51
C LEU A 36 -18.05 -2.30 -0.89
N GLN A 37 -18.29 -0.98 -1.00
CA GLN A 37 -18.39 -0.33 -2.29
C GLN A 37 -17.06 -0.33 -3.04
N LEU A 38 -15.95 -0.16 -2.33
CA LEU A 38 -14.60 -0.27 -2.89
C LEU A 38 -14.38 -1.64 -3.53
N THR A 39 -14.80 -2.74 -2.88
CA THR A 39 -14.64 -4.10 -3.47
C THR A 39 -15.42 -4.27 -4.77
N LYS A 40 -16.59 -3.63 -4.91
CA LYS A 40 -17.36 -3.67 -6.16
C LYS A 40 -16.63 -2.93 -7.28
N THR A 41 -16.19 -1.70 -7.01
CA THR A 41 -15.46 -0.88 -7.99
C THR A 41 -14.15 -1.56 -8.43
N ILE A 42 -13.38 -2.12 -7.50
CA ILE A 42 -12.14 -2.86 -7.83
C ILE A 42 -12.42 -4.07 -8.75
N ASN A 43 -13.53 -4.78 -8.53
CA ASN A 43 -13.91 -5.93 -9.35
C ASN A 43 -14.44 -5.51 -10.73
N GLU A 44 -15.08 -4.35 -10.84
CA GLU A 44 -15.60 -3.79 -12.10
C GLU A 44 -14.49 -3.21 -13.00
N ASP A 45 -13.49 -2.55 -12.42
CA ASP A 45 -12.43 -1.86 -13.18
C ASP A 45 -11.30 -2.81 -13.67
N HIS A 46 -11.21 -4.01 -13.10
CA HIS A 46 -10.29 -5.07 -13.53
C HIS A 46 -8.77 -4.73 -13.55
N TYR A 47 -8.29 -3.89 -12.62
CA TYR A 47 -6.86 -3.60 -12.46
C TYR A 47 -6.01 -4.87 -12.27
N ASP A 48 -4.75 -4.87 -12.71
CA ASP A 48 -3.85 -6.01 -12.48
C ASP A 48 -3.41 -6.09 -11.02
N VAL A 49 -3.16 -4.93 -10.41
CA VAL A 49 -2.74 -4.80 -9.01
C VAL A 49 -3.46 -3.64 -8.33
N VAL A 50 -3.88 -3.87 -7.09
CA VAL A 50 -4.46 -2.87 -6.20
C VAL A 50 -3.57 -2.75 -4.97
N THR A 51 -3.15 -1.55 -4.64
CA THR A 51 -2.42 -1.26 -3.41
C THR A 51 -3.26 -0.35 -2.51
N LEU A 52 -3.51 -0.77 -1.27
CA LEU A 52 -4.35 0.00 -0.35
C LEU A 52 -3.55 0.46 0.86
N GLN A 53 -3.87 1.66 1.34
CA GLN A 53 -3.35 2.22 2.59
C GLN A 53 -4.48 2.43 3.61
N GLU A 54 -4.12 2.53 4.89
CA GLU A 54 -5.05 2.69 6.02
C GLU A 54 -6.07 1.57 6.19
N ILE A 55 -5.72 0.33 5.83
CA ILE A 55 -6.43 -0.89 6.24
C ILE A 55 -5.88 -1.36 7.58
N TRP A 56 -6.36 -0.74 8.66
CA TRP A 56 -5.77 -0.92 10.00
C TRP A 56 -6.23 -2.18 10.74
N SER A 57 -7.41 -2.69 10.42
CA SER A 57 -7.99 -3.87 11.09
C SER A 57 -7.69 -5.15 10.30
N GLU A 58 -7.25 -6.20 10.99
CA GLU A 58 -7.12 -7.54 10.42
C GLU A 58 -8.46 -8.02 9.84
N SER A 59 -9.56 -7.80 10.56
CA SER A 59 -10.90 -8.16 10.08
C SER A 59 -11.35 -7.38 8.83
N ASP A 60 -10.91 -6.13 8.66
CA ASP A 60 -11.21 -5.37 7.43
C ASP A 60 -10.34 -5.91 6.27
N PHE A 61 -9.09 -6.31 6.52
CA PHE A 61 -8.25 -6.96 5.53
C PHE A 61 -8.80 -8.32 5.09
N GLU A 62 -9.16 -9.20 6.03
CA GLU A 62 -9.79 -10.50 5.76
C GLU A 62 -11.11 -10.34 5.00
N PHE A 63 -11.91 -9.33 5.35
CA PHE A 63 -13.12 -9.00 4.61
C PHE A 63 -12.80 -8.65 3.15
N LEU A 64 -11.81 -7.79 2.89
CA LEU A 64 -11.38 -7.45 1.53
C LEU A 64 -10.88 -8.68 0.77
N VAL A 65 -10.06 -9.52 1.40
CA VAL A 65 -9.59 -10.80 0.82
C VAL A 65 -10.79 -11.65 0.41
N SER A 66 -11.76 -11.86 1.30
CA SER A 66 -12.94 -12.67 0.99
C SER A 66 -13.78 -12.15 -0.18
N LYS A 67 -13.81 -10.82 -0.39
CA LYS A 67 -14.60 -10.17 -1.46
C LYS A 67 -13.87 -10.04 -2.78
N LEU A 68 -12.54 -10.07 -2.76
CA LEU A 68 -11.70 -9.90 -3.95
C LEU A 68 -11.08 -11.21 -4.44
N ASN A 69 -11.13 -12.30 -3.66
CA ASN A 69 -10.40 -13.54 -3.92
C ASN A 69 -10.65 -14.16 -5.32
N GLU A 70 -11.85 -13.99 -5.89
CA GLU A 70 -12.16 -14.51 -7.23
C GLU A 70 -11.28 -13.87 -8.31
N ASN A 71 -11.07 -12.56 -8.24
CA ASN A 71 -10.30 -11.81 -9.23
C ASN A 71 -8.84 -11.57 -8.79
N TYR A 72 -8.60 -11.43 -7.50
CA TYR A 72 -7.31 -11.10 -6.90
C TYR A 72 -6.90 -12.14 -5.84
N PRO A 73 -6.58 -13.38 -6.25
CA PRO A 73 -6.28 -14.47 -5.32
C PRO A 73 -4.93 -14.33 -4.62
N TYR A 74 -4.04 -13.44 -5.10
CA TYR A 74 -2.72 -13.24 -4.52
C TYR A 74 -2.70 -11.93 -3.72
N THR A 75 -2.65 -12.04 -2.41
CA THR A 75 -2.73 -10.89 -1.50
C THR A 75 -1.60 -10.90 -0.50
N HIS A 76 -1.22 -9.72 0.00
CA HIS A 76 -0.23 -9.61 1.06
C HIS A 76 -0.49 -8.36 1.91
N TYR A 77 -0.38 -8.51 3.22
CA TYR A 77 -0.42 -7.42 4.19
C TYR A 77 0.98 -7.18 4.75
N PHE A 78 1.48 -5.95 4.65
CA PHE A 78 2.82 -5.62 5.13
C PHE A 78 2.77 -5.28 6.62
N HIS A 79 2.93 -6.26 7.51
CA HIS A 79 2.81 -6.03 8.95
C HIS A 79 3.96 -5.17 9.50
N SER A 80 3.63 -4.15 10.31
CA SER A 80 4.60 -3.30 11.00
C SER A 80 3.94 -2.58 12.18
N GLY A 81 4.79 -2.02 13.05
CA GLY A 81 4.35 -1.27 14.22
C GLY A 81 3.57 -2.14 15.21
N PHE A 82 2.78 -1.46 16.05
CA PHE A 82 1.91 -2.10 17.03
C PHE A 82 0.51 -2.35 16.47
N THR A 83 0.00 -1.46 15.61
CA THR A 83 -1.37 -1.53 15.07
C THR A 83 -1.47 -2.18 13.70
N GLY A 84 -0.36 -2.62 13.11
CA GLY A 84 -0.28 -2.91 11.67
C GLY A 84 0.02 -1.65 10.86
N SER A 85 0.59 -1.81 9.65
CA SER A 85 1.02 -0.67 8.82
C SER A 85 -0.13 0.04 8.09
N GLY A 86 -1.26 -0.63 7.96
CA GLY A 86 -2.34 -0.19 7.09
C GLY A 86 -2.11 -0.46 5.61
N VAL A 87 -0.97 -1.04 5.22
CA VAL A 87 -0.54 -1.17 3.82
C VAL A 87 -0.67 -2.62 3.35
N CYS A 88 -1.38 -2.84 2.24
CA CYS A 88 -1.56 -4.15 1.64
C CYS A 88 -1.64 -4.08 0.11
N VAL A 89 -1.50 -5.25 -0.52
CA VAL A 89 -1.55 -5.45 -1.97
C VAL A 89 -2.49 -6.61 -2.31
N PHE A 90 -3.23 -6.45 -3.39
CA PHE A 90 -4.07 -7.46 -4.03
C PHE A 90 -3.67 -7.56 -5.50
N SER A 91 -3.46 -8.77 -6.00
CA SER A 91 -2.95 -9.01 -7.35
C SER A 91 -3.71 -10.14 -8.03
N ARG A 92 -4.03 -9.92 -9.32
CA ARG A 92 -4.57 -10.96 -10.21
C ARG A 92 -3.49 -11.99 -10.58
N HIS A 93 -2.24 -11.55 -10.56
CA HIS A 93 -1.07 -12.31 -10.97
C HIS A 93 -0.27 -12.79 -9.75
N LYS A 94 0.44 -13.91 -9.90
CA LYS A 94 1.17 -14.53 -8.80
C LYS A 94 2.23 -13.59 -8.23
N ILE A 95 2.14 -13.32 -6.93
CA ILE A 95 3.22 -12.69 -6.17
C ILE A 95 4.29 -13.75 -5.91
N VAL A 96 5.49 -13.55 -6.42
CA VAL A 96 6.60 -14.52 -6.32
C VAL A 96 7.60 -14.18 -5.22
N SER A 97 7.64 -12.92 -4.80
CA SER A 97 8.47 -12.46 -3.69
C SER A 97 7.82 -11.25 -3.02
N THR A 98 8.11 -11.07 -1.74
CA THR A 98 7.72 -9.88 -0.99
C THR A 98 8.91 -9.39 -0.17
N LEU A 99 8.99 -8.09 0.02
CA LEU A 99 9.97 -7.45 0.90
C LEU A 99 9.33 -6.23 1.53
N MET A 100 9.78 -5.84 2.72
CA MET A 100 9.39 -4.58 3.31
C MET A 100 10.56 -3.90 3.99
N HIS A 101 10.52 -2.57 4.01
CA HIS A 101 11.43 -1.73 4.78
C HIS A 101 10.62 -0.77 5.65
N ARG A 102 10.68 -0.97 6.97
CA ARG A 102 10.11 -0.02 7.93
C ARG A 102 11.04 1.18 8.03
N TYR A 103 10.49 2.37 7.86
CA TYR A 103 11.30 3.58 7.94
C TYR A 103 11.90 3.77 9.33
N SER A 104 13.09 4.38 9.35
CA SER A 104 13.86 4.56 10.57
C SER A 104 13.25 5.61 11.49
N LEU A 105 12.71 6.70 10.91
CA LEU A 105 12.14 7.82 11.65
C LEU A 105 10.61 7.89 11.48
N ASN A 106 9.89 7.33 12.46
CA ASN A 106 8.44 7.04 12.35
C ASN A 106 7.52 7.79 13.32
N GLY A 107 7.96 8.92 13.88
CA GLY A 107 7.14 9.77 14.75
C GLY A 107 7.57 9.63 16.21
N PHE A 108 6.71 10.07 17.13
CA PHE A 108 6.98 10.06 18.56
C PHE A 108 5.95 9.21 19.30
N ALA A 109 6.40 8.23 20.09
CA ALA A 109 5.52 7.33 20.84
C ALA A 109 4.58 8.06 21.81
N HIS A 110 5.05 9.16 22.41
CA HIS A 110 4.27 9.96 23.36
C HIS A 110 3.23 10.88 22.70
N HIS A 111 3.28 11.03 21.37
CA HIS A 111 2.23 11.73 20.61
C HIS A 111 1.10 10.76 20.28
N ILE A 112 0.40 10.27 21.30
CA ILE A 112 -0.62 9.21 21.19
C ILE A 112 -1.74 9.59 20.20
N HIS A 113 -2.04 10.88 20.09
CA HIS A 113 -3.02 11.45 19.18
C HIS A 113 -2.56 11.52 17.71
N ARG A 114 -1.35 11.03 17.41
CA ARG A 114 -0.72 10.97 16.08
C ARG A 114 -0.36 9.52 15.79
N GLY A 115 -1.18 8.85 14.98
CA GLY A 115 -1.16 7.39 14.81
C GLY A 115 0.08 6.83 14.11
N ASP A 116 0.88 7.67 13.44
CA ASP A 116 1.97 7.23 12.55
C ASP A 116 3.02 6.36 13.24
N TRP A 117 3.34 6.66 14.51
CA TRP A 117 4.31 5.87 15.28
C TRP A 117 3.80 4.45 15.54
N PHE A 118 2.51 4.29 15.87
CA PHE A 118 1.92 2.98 16.13
C PHE A 118 1.75 2.16 14.86
N GLY A 119 1.50 2.81 13.72
CA GLY A 119 1.45 2.15 12.41
C GLY A 119 2.82 1.66 11.94
N GLY A 120 3.90 2.35 12.33
CA GLY A 120 5.25 2.01 11.90
C GLY A 120 5.38 2.08 10.37
N LYS A 121 5.30 3.30 9.81
CA LYS A 121 5.29 3.53 8.36
C LYS A 121 6.44 2.81 7.64
N LEU A 122 6.15 2.36 6.43
CA LEU A 122 7.01 1.50 5.65
C LEU A 122 6.83 1.69 4.13
N VAL A 123 7.74 1.08 3.38
CA VAL A 123 7.51 0.68 1.99
C VAL A 123 7.48 -0.84 1.91
N GLY A 124 6.43 -1.37 1.27
CA GLY A 124 6.28 -2.77 0.95
C GLY A 124 6.51 -2.98 -0.55
N MET A 125 7.06 -4.13 -0.91
CA MET A 125 7.29 -4.54 -2.29
C MET A 125 6.67 -5.91 -2.51
N ALA A 126 5.92 -6.03 -3.61
CA ALA A 126 5.46 -7.30 -4.16
C ALA A 126 6.07 -7.47 -5.56
N GLU A 127 6.81 -8.55 -5.75
CA GLU A 127 7.34 -8.94 -7.05
C GLU A 127 6.34 -9.85 -7.75
N ILE A 128 5.99 -9.49 -8.98
CA ILE A 128 4.95 -10.12 -9.78
C ILE A 128 5.55 -10.49 -11.13
N ILE A 129 5.24 -11.70 -11.63
CA ILE A 129 5.67 -12.15 -12.95
C ILE A 129 4.47 -12.16 -13.89
N ILE A 130 4.58 -11.44 -15.02
CA ILE A 130 3.54 -11.37 -16.06
C ILE A 130 4.20 -11.58 -17.40
N GLU A 131 3.79 -12.62 -18.13
CA GLU A 131 4.30 -12.93 -19.47
C GLU A 131 5.84 -12.95 -19.55
N GLY A 132 6.51 -13.36 -18.48
CA GLY A 132 7.97 -13.40 -18.38
C GLY A 132 8.64 -12.13 -17.87
N TYR A 133 7.92 -11.01 -17.74
CA TYR A 133 8.43 -9.77 -17.15
C TYR A 133 8.30 -9.79 -15.63
N ARG A 134 9.36 -9.38 -14.94
CA ARG A 134 9.41 -9.19 -13.50
C ARG A 134 9.09 -7.73 -13.16
N ILE A 135 7.91 -7.53 -12.58
CA ILE A 135 7.42 -6.21 -12.18
C ILE A 135 7.45 -6.13 -10.65
N SER A 136 8.13 -5.11 -10.12
CA SER A 136 8.06 -4.80 -8.70
C SER A 136 7.05 -3.69 -8.46
N VAL A 137 5.97 -4.02 -7.75
CA VAL A 137 5.00 -3.04 -7.25
C VAL A 137 5.35 -2.69 -5.81
N LEU A 138 5.70 -1.43 -5.59
CA LEU A 138 6.02 -0.89 -4.29
C LEU A 138 4.85 -0.03 -3.83
N THR A 139 4.44 -0.21 -2.57
CA THR A 139 3.40 0.60 -1.94
C THR A 139 3.91 1.17 -0.64
N THR A 140 3.62 2.43 -0.37
CA THR A 140 4.01 3.10 0.86
C THR A 140 2.86 3.91 1.44
N HIS A 141 3.04 4.39 2.66
CA HIS A 141 2.22 5.43 3.26
C HIS A 141 3.13 6.24 4.17
N LEU A 142 3.58 7.40 3.72
CA LEU A 142 4.53 8.22 4.50
C LEU A 142 3.86 8.80 5.77
N HIS A 143 4.68 9.42 6.61
CA HIS A 143 4.21 10.15 7.78
C HIS A 143 3.30 11.30 7.33
N ALA A 144 2.19 11.54 8.04
CA ALA A 144 1.28 12.64 7.73
C ALA A 144 1.87 14.02 8.10
N GLU A 145 1.46 15.06 7.36
CA GLU A 145 1.63 16.46 7.75
C GLU A 145 0.44 16.88 8.61
N TYR A 146 0.70 17.23 9.87
CA TYR A 146 -0.35 17.61 10.81
C TYR A 146 -0.57 19.12 10.94
N ASN A 147 0.42 19.93 10.55
CA ASN A 147 0.33 21.38 10.62
C ASN A 147 1.31 22.03 9.62
N ARG A 148 0.77 22.63 8.56
CA ARG A 148 1.58 23.26 7.49
C ARG A 148 2.38 24.48 7.92
N LYS A 149 1.93 25.19 8.96
CA LYS A 149 2.62 26.40 9.47
C LYS A 149 3.75 26.07 10.45
N ASN A 150 3.64 24.94 11.14
CA ASN A 150 4.63 24.48 12.11
C ASN A 150 4.74 22.96 12.04
N ASP A 151 5.50 22.49 11.06
CA ASP A 151 5.58 21.08 10.74
C ASP A 151 6.72 20.39 11.48
N LEU A 152 6.40 19.94 12.69
CA LEU A 152 7.30 19.13 13.52
C LEU A 152 7.77 17.85 12.81
N TYR A 153 6.99 17.34 11.85
CA TYR A 153 7.23 16.06 11.20
C TYR A 153 7.90 16.17 9.84
N LEU A 154 8.32 17.38 9.43
CA LEU A 154 9.09 17.57 8.20
C LEU A 154 10.35 16.68 8.18
N PRO A 155 11.19 16.62 9.24
CA PRO A 155 12.38 15.77 9.24
C PRO A 155 12.04 14.28 9.08
N HIS A 156 10.89 13.85 9.61
CA HIS A 156 10.41 12.48 9.46
C HIS A 156 10.10 12.19 7.99
N ARG A 157 9.29 13.02 7.33
CA ARG A 157 8.95 12.84 5.91
C ARG A 157 10.16 12.93 4.99
N VAL A 158 11.11 13.81 5.28
CA VAL A 158 12.37 13.91 4.51
C VAL A 158 13.22 12.66 4.67
N SER A 159 13.40 12.13 5.88
CA SER A 159 14.12 10.87 6.12
C SER A 159 13.46 9.71 5.39
N GLN A 160 12.13 9.58 5.51
CA GLN A 160 11.38 8.52 4.86
C GLN A 160 11.46 8.60 3.33
N ALA A 161 11.36 9.80 2.75
CA ALA A 161 11.50 9.99 1.31
C ALA A 161 12.90 9.63 0.81
N LEU A 162 13.95 9.93 1.60
CA LEU A 162 15.31 9.51 1.27
C LEU A 162 15.45 7.98 1.31
N GLU A 163 15.01 7.34 2.39
CA GLU A 163 15.03 5.88 2.52
C GLU A 163 14.22 5.20 1.40
N LEU A 164 13.04 5.73 1.08
CA LEU A 164 12.21 5.27 -0.03
C LEU A 164 12.94 5.38 -1.37
N SER A 165 13.59 6.51 -1.65
CA SER A 165 14.32 6.71 -2.90
C SER A 165 15.47 5.71 -3.07
N GLN A 166 16.18 5.38 -1.97
CA GLN A 166 17.23 4.37 -1.97
C GLN A 166 16.63 2.98 -2.18
N PHE A 167 15.55 2.65 -1.47
CA PHE A 167 14.86 1.38 -1.62
C PHE A 167 14.40 1.16 -3.07
N VAL A 168 13.68 2.12 -3.67
CA VAL A 168 13.27 2.09 -5.09
C VAL A 168 14.47 1.87 -6.00
N LYS A 169 15.55 2.66 -5.84
CA LYS A 169 16.76 2.55 -6.66
C LYS A 169 17.39 1.14 -6.60
N HIS A 170 17.39 0.50 -5.44
CA HIS A 170 17.95 -0.84 -5.27
C HIS A 170 17.04 -1.93 -5.83
N ILE A 171 15.73 -1.83 -5.61
CA ILE A 171 14.74 -2.77 -6.18
C ILE A 171 14.75 -2.71 -7.71
N SER A 172 14.77 -1.51 -8.30
CA SER A 172 14.73 -1.34 -9.75
C SER A 172 15.89 -1.97 -10.52
N ARG A 173 16.98 -2.38 -9.85
CA ARG A 173 18.07 -3.11 -10.51
C ARG A 173 17.72 -4.56 -10.84
N GLY A 174 16.74 -5.13 -10.14
CA GLY A 174 16.36 -6.54 -10.26
C GLY A 174 15.08 -6.78 -11.06
N SER A 175 14.45 -5.73 -11.59
CA SER A 175 13.09 -5.75 -12.16
C SER A 175 13.09 -5.16 -13.56
N ASP A 176 12.27 -5.72 -14.45
CA ASP A 176 12.03 -5.17 -15.79
C ASP A 176 11.23 -3.86 -15.72
N ALA A 177 10.36 -3.74 -14.71
CA ALA A 177 9.65 -2.52 -14.37
C ALA A 177 9.50 -2.35 -12.85
N THR A 178 9.48 -1.11 -12.39
CA THR A 178 9.22 -0.75 -10.99
C THR A 178 8.13 0.30 -10.94
N ILE A 179 7.08 0.05 -10.16
CA ILE A 179 5.97 0.97 -9.98
C ILE A 179 5.87 1.28 -8.50
N LEU A 180 6.00 2.57 -8.15
CA LEU A 180 5.80 3.05 -6.78
C LEU A 180 4.40 3.67 -6.66
N THR A 181 3.66 3.25 -5.64
CA THR A 181 2.35 3.75 -5.26
C THR A 181 2.30 4.16 -3.78
N GLY A 182 1.29 4.95 -3.41
CA GLY A 182 1.06 5.37 -2.03
C GLY A 182 1.15 6.87 -1.79
#